data_AF-A0A061BKF8-F1
#
_entry.id   AF-A0A061BKF8-F1
#
_cell.length_a   1.000
_cell.length_b   1.000
_cell.length_c   1.000
_cell.angle_alpha   90.00
_cell.angle_beta   90.00
_cell.angle_gamma   90.00
#
_symmetry.space_group_name_H-M   'P 1'
#
loop_
_entity.id
_entity.type
_entity.pdbx_description
1 polymer ?
#
loop_
_entity_poly.entity_id
_entity_poly.type
_entity_poly.pdbx_seq_one_letter_code
_entity_poly.pdbx_strand_id
1 'polypeptide(L)'
;MTSLNHNKNLCLSIDWLIQVRYGNGDGGDGLDQLSQALKKLIEEAIEKAEKSLKAEKDKLECPFKYSDKETYCQYYQRLHDEAEKKFKESKKTVENIPDNHSINFYKTCLEDCIKAHQKHPPSAALKSVEEKIVQLGHLAGQLGGFVGQSESVKKAVKNAIIAKINSNEELKHLYSSLVTNLSESVKSAGQADDTGKISELKSKITTEIKLTEETMKKLKPSVINSPSSPSPSAESDKLHSKLQALEKVEKLCENYEKLKTSDNNPKNLLDNLCDGLETFLGFNSASKGYDGTGIVYSDLDRLCDGVMGFLSGVLGAVKNTQTYNVGKNTLQNLVSNEINNHLCSGHEGFKRLFEKLPKEIEKYNRDVKKQNDDITAKINNLEMQLNTMNDKVSKVLENDAVSGTTKKSVQAVTYSEEHVEYAVINIRQYLRDCQYNADRFNEAFDLEQRLDMQTAVNDLNSKLRNDVLVATKAVKHETQRLEQLAQKEWDDYKYMKRTVRATMESLKLSVNGEVKYQVDELVKKLKEKVTEMKNNLDPIRDNLGEYIGHLTAWKSAGDTAVSTGEVAV
;
A
#
# COMPACT_ATOMS: atom_id res chain seq x y z
N MET A 1 -55.11 -14.09 11.44
CA MET A 1 -55.12 -12.66 11.84
C MET A 1 -53.86 -11.88 11.48
N THR A 2 -52.79 -12.49 10.94
CA THR A 2 -51.50 -11.83 10.64
C THR A 2 -51.24 -11.54 9.14
N SER A 3 -52.06 -12.06 8.22
CA SER A 3 -51.92 -11.82 6.75
C SER A 3 -52.53 -10.49 6.27
N LEU A 4 -53.38 -9.84 7.09
CA LEU A 4 -53.95 -8.51 6.82
C LEU A 4 -52.97 -7.34 7.11
N ASN A 5 -51.82 -7.62 7.72
CA ASN A 5 -50.93 -6.57 8.26
C ASN A 5 -49.79 -6.12 7.31
N HIS A 6 -49.57 -6.76 6.16
CA HIS A 6 -48.39 -6.48 5.32
C HIS A 6 -48.70 -6.07 3.87
N ASN A 7 -49.89 -6.38 3.33
CA ASN A 7 -50.51 -5.61 2.22
C ASN A 7 -50.71 -4.17 2.70
N LYS A 8 -51.00 -4.04 4.00
CA LYS A 8 -50.84 -2.84 4.76
C LYS A 8 -49.45 -2.22 4.63
N ASN A 9 -48.29 -2.87 4.60
CA ASN A 9 -47.01 -2.14 4.59
C ASN A 9 -46.65 -1.48 3.25
N LEU A 10 -46.98 -2.08 2.11
CA LEU A 10 -46.77 -1.43 0.80
C LEU A 10 -47.88 -0.42 0.52
N CYS A 11 -49.14 -0.75 0.83
CA CYS A 11 -50.22 0.25 0.88
C CYS A 11 -49.95 1.35 1.90
N LEU A 12 -49.31 1.07 3.05
CA LEU A 12 -48.92 2.04 4.08
C LEU A 12 -47.70 2.80 3.63
N SER A 13 -46.82 2.26 2.77
CA SER A 13 -45.68 3.01 2.23
C SER A 13 -46.14 3.96 1.12
N ILE A 14 -47.11 3.53 0.31
CA ILE A 14 -47.76 4.37 -0.71
C ILE A 14 -48.73 5.36 -0.04
N ASP A 15 -49.57 4.91 0.89
CA ASP A 15 -50.39 5.78 1.76
C ASP A 15 -49.50 6.69 2.59
N TRP A 16 -48.33 6.24 3.06
CA TRP A 16 -47.38 7.10 3.76
C TRP A 16 -46.80 8.13 2.80
N LEU A 17 -46.48 7.76 1.56
CA LEU A 17 -46.01 8.73 0.56
C LEU A 17 -47.11 9.75 0.21
N ILE A 18 -48.38 9.30 0.08
CA ILE A 18 -49.57 10.13 -0.12
C ILE A 18 -49.87 10.97 1.14
N GLN A 19 -49.68 10.44 2.35
CA GLN A 19 -49.82 11.17 3.62
C GLN A 19 -48.66 12.15 3.83
N VAL A 20 -47.45 11.84 3.36
CA VAL A 20 -46.33 12.77 3.33
C VAL A 20 -46.63 13.90 2.33
N ARG A 21 -47.32 13.61 1.22
CA ARG A 21 -47.84 14.63 0.30
C ARG A 21 -48.94 15.51 0.89
N TYR A 22 -49.89 14.94 1.65
CA TYR A 22 -51.11 15.65 2.07
C TYR A 22 -51.30 15.90 3.57
N GLY A 23 -50.45 15.36 4.44
CA GLY A 23 -50.76 15.15 5.87
C GLY A 23 -49.71 15.58 6.90
N ASN A 24 -48.46 15.91 6.52
CA ASN A 24 -47.43 16.34 7.49
C ASN A 24 -47.03 17.82 7.31
N GLY A 25 -47.39 18.65 8.29
CA GLY A 25 -47.04 20.08 8.39
C GLY A 25 -48.17 21.01 7.97
N ASP A 26 -48.32 22.16 8.64
CA ASP A 26 -49.25 23.24 8.30
C ASP A 26 -48.93 23.82 6.91
N GLY A 27 -49.27 23.11 5.82
CA GLY A 27 -49.00 23.56 4.45
C GLY A 27 -48.95 22.50 3.35
N GLY A 28 -48.73 21.20 3.66
CA GLY A 28 -48.58 20.15 2.62
C GLY A 28 -47.16 19.98 2.06
N ASP A 29 -46.14 20.40 2.82
CA ASP A 29 -44.73 20.46 2.37
C ASP A 29 -43.94 19.15 2.62
N GLY A 30 -44.59 18.02 2.93
CA GLY A 30 -43.87 16.81 3.34
C GLY A 30 -43.04 16.17 2.22
N LEU A 31 -43.48 16.26 0.95
CA LEU A 31 -42.64 15.87 -0.19
C LEU A 31 -41.43 16.79 -0.37
N ASP A 32 -41.52 18.07 0.03
CA ASP A 32 -40.37 18.97 0.03
C ASP A 32 -39.32 18.51 1.05
N GLN A 33 -39.75 18.12 2.25
CA GLN A 33 -38.85 17.61 3.29
C GLN A 33 -38.20 16.26 2.89
N LEU A 34 -38.97 15.35 2.29
CA LEU A 34 -38.44 14.07 1.80
C LEU A 34 -37.46 14.28 0.64
N SER A 35 -37.80 15.15 -0.30
CA SER A 35 -36.91 15.57 -1.39
C SER A 35 -35.58 16.11 -0.86
N GLN A 36 -35.64 17.02 0.13
CA GLN A 36 -34.45 17.60 0.76
C GLN A 36 -33.60 16.55 1.48
N ALA A 37 -34.22 15.59 2.18
CA ALA A 37 -33.50 14.52 2.86
C ALA A 37 -32.80 13.56 1.88
N LEU A 38 -33.47 13.16 0.80
CA LEU A 38 -32.88 12.31 -0.24
C LEU A 38 -31.76 13.03 -1.00
N LYS A 39 -31.95 14.31 -1.30
CA LYS A 39 -30.90 15.18 -1.84
C LYS A 39 -29.69 15.18 -0.93
N LYS A 40 -29.86 15.51 0.35
CA LYS A 40 -28.79 15.54 1.34
C LYS A 40 -28.05 14.19 1.45
N LEU A 41 -28.76 13.06 1.47
CA LEU A 41 -28.17 11.73 1.55
C LEU A 41 -27.21 11.45 0.38
N ILE A 42 -27.65 11.73 -0.85
CA ILE A 42 -26.85 11.52 -2.06
C ILE A 42 -25.66 12.48 -2.07
N GLU A 43 -25.87 13.74 -1.71
CA GLU A 43 -24.81 14.76 -1.66
C GLU A 43 -23.71 14.38 -0.68
N GLU A 44 -24.06 13.97 0.53
CA GLU A 44 -23.10 13.55 1.55
C GLU A 44 -22.36 12.27 1.16
N ALA A 45 -23.04 11.30 0.53
CA ALA A 45 -22.42 10.06 0.09
C ALA A 45 -21.35 10.32 -0.99
N ILE A 46 -21.68 11.17 -1.97
CA ILE A 46 -20.76 11.58 -3.03
C ILE A 46 -19.60 12.39 -2.45
N GLU A 47 -19.86 13.33 -1.55
CA GLU A 47 -18.81 14.14 -0.91
C GLU A 47 -17.83 13.27 -0.09
N LYS A 48 -18.35 12.31 0.69
CA LYS A 48 -17.51 11.38 1.47
C LYS A 48 -16.66 10.49 0.56
N ALA A 49 -17.23 9.98 -0.54
CA ALA A 49 -16.49 9.19 -1.52
C ALA A 49 -15.42 10.02 -2.23
N GLU A 50 -15.74 11.27 -2.62
CA GLU A 50 -14.80 12.20 -3.25
C GLU A 50 -13.61 12.51 -2.33
N LYS A 51 -13.88 12.86 -1.06
CA LYS A 51 -12.84 13.11 -0.05
C LYS A 51 -11.96 11.89 0.18
N SER A 52 -12.54 10.69 0.27
CA SER A 52 -11.80 9.46 0.47
C SER A 52 -10.89 9.13 -0.72
N LEU A 53 -11.42 9.20 -1.95
CA LEU A 53 -10.64 8.93 -3.16
C LEU A 53 -9.55 9.99 -3.38
N LYS A 54 -9.84 11.26 -3.08
CA LYS A 54 -8.84 12.33 -3.15
C LYS A 54 -7.71 12.10 -2.16
N ALA A 55 -8.02 11.81 -0.89
CA ALA A 55 -7.01 11.53 0.12
C ALA A 55 -6.11 10.33 -0.27
N GLU A 56 -6.69 9.30 -0.89
CA GLU A 56 -5.92 8.16 -1.38
C GLU A 56 -5.07 8.51 -2.61
N LYS A 57 -5.60 9.33 -3.53
CA LYS A 57 -4.86 9.84 -4.68
C LYS A 57 -3.64 10.66 -4.21
N ASP A 58 -3.84 11.60 -3.28
CA ASP A 58 -2.79 12.50 -2.78
C ASP A 58 -1.63 11.74 -2.11
N LYS A 59 -1.90 10.57 -1.49
CA LYS A 59 -0.84 9.69 -0.95
C LYS A 59 -0.02 8.99 -2.03
N LEU A 60 -0.64 8.68 -3.17
CA LEU A 60 -0.05 7.88 -4.24
C LEU A 60 0.54 8.72 -5.38
N GLU A 61 0.17 10.00 -5.47
CA GLU A 61 0.58 10.91 -6.54
C GLU A 61 2.04 11.36 -6.41
N CYS A 62 2.56 11.47 -5.18
CA CYS A 62 3.97 11.80 -4.94
C CYS A 62 4.81 10.52 -4.85
N PRO A 63 5.73 10.26 -5.80
CA PRO A 63 6.59 9.08 -5.79
C PRO A 63 7.70 9.17 -4.73
N PHE A 64 7.94 10.36 -4.17
CA PHE A 64 9.01 10.63 -3.23
C PHE A 64 8.50 10.60 -1.79
N LYS A 65 8.99 9.65 -0.99
CA LYS A 65 8.72 9.59 0.45
C LYS A 65 9.65 10.54 1.20
N TYR A 66 9.10 11.34 2.11
CA TYR A 66 9.89 12.15 3.04
C TYR A 66 10.13 11.38 4.35
N SER A 67 9.12 10.63 4.81
CA SER A 67 9.20 9.70 5.93
C SER A 67 8.29 8.49 5.71
N ASP A 68 8.24 7.57 6.69
CA ASP A 68 7.31 6.43 6.67
C ASP A 68 5.83 6.85 6.68
N LYS A 69 5.53 8.09 7.07
CA LYS A 69 4.16 8.60 7.26
C LYS A 69 3.76 9.69 6.28
N GLU A 70 4.70 10.35 5.61
CA GLU A 70 4.41 11.46 4.71
C GLU A 70 5.31 11.49 3.47
N THR A 71 4.75 11.92 2.34
CA THR A 71 5.50 12.18 1.09
C THR A 71 6.14 13.57 1.10
N TYR A 72 7.08 13.84 0.19
CA TYR A 72 7.67 15.17 0.05
C TYR A 72 6.61 16.26 -0.25
N CYS A 73 5.64 15.95 -1.12
CA CYS A 73 4.51 16.86 -1.36
C CYS A 73 3.70 17.10 -0.08
N GLN A 74 3.40 16.06 0.70
CA GLN A 74 2.65 16.21 1.95
C GLN A 74 3.43 17.05 2.98
N TYR A 75 4.73 16.84 3.09
CA TYR A 75 5.61 17.61 3.97
C TYR A 75 5.61 19.10 3.62
N TYR A 76 5.87 19.44 2.35
CA TYR A 76 5.92 20.85 1.92
C TYR A 76 4.53 21.50 1.92
N GLN A 77 3.47 20.77 1.58
CA GLN A 77 2.10 21.26 1.70
C GLN A 77 1.75 21.59 3.15
N ARG A 78 2.09 20.71 4.10
CA ARG A 78 1.86 20.96 5.53
C ARG A 78 2.62 22.20 6.01
N LEU A 79 3.89 22.36 5.66
CA LEU A 79 4.67 23.55 6.02
C LEU A 79 4.11 24.83 5.38
N HIS A 80 3.65 24.74 4.14
CA HIS A 80 2.97 25.84 3.46
C HIS A 80 1.67 26.21 4.19
N ASP A 81 0.83 25.24 4.53
CA ASP A 81 -0.45 25.47 5.21
C ASP A 81 -0.26 26.02 6.63
N GLU A 82 0.74 25.52 7.37
CA GLU A 82 1.13 26.05 8.67
C GLU A 82 1.62 27.51 8.57
N ALA A 83 2.43 27.82 7.55
CA ALA A 83 2.91 29.17 7.29
C ALA A 83 1.77 30.12 6.87
N GLU A 84 0.86 29.65 6.02
CA GLU A 84 -0.36 30.38 5.64
C GLU A 84 -1.27 30.64 6.82
N LYS A 85 -1.49 29.63 7.68
CA LYS A 85 -2.34 29.76 8.86
C LYS A 85 -1.78 30.79 9.82
N LYS A 86 -0.48 30.71 10.14
CA LYS A 86 0.23 31.70 10.95
C LYS A 86 0.14 33.09 10.34
N PHE A 87 0.28 33.20 9.02
CA PHE A 87 0.15 34.47 8.29
C PHE A 87 -1.28 35.05 8.37
N LYS A 88 -2.31 34.22 8.18
CA LYS A 88 -3.73 34.61 8.31
C LYS A 88 -4.08 35.05 9.74
N GLU A 89 -3.51 34.40 10.76
CA GLU A 89 -3.65 34.77 12.17
C GLU A 89 -2.95 36.09 12.50
N SER A 90 -1.75 36.35 11.95
CA SER A 90 -1.03 37.63 12.12
C SER A 90 -1.65 38.79 11.35
N LYS A 91 -2.42 38.53 10.29
CA LYS A 91 -3.09 39.58 9.49
C LYS A 91 -4.25 40.25 10.25
N LYS A 92 -4.75 39.65 11.33
CA LYS A 92 -5.78 40.25 12.19
C LYS A 92 -5.25 41.38 13.09
N THR A 93 -3.92 41.54 13.22
CA THR A 93 -3.32 42.47 14.20
C THR A 93 -2.52 43.61 13.60
N VAL A 94 -2.13 43.59 12.32
CA VAL A 94 -1.38 44.70 11.69
C VAL A 94 -1.69 44.82 10.19
N GLU A 95 -2.06 46.02 9.73
CA GLU A 95 -2.14 46.37 8.30
C GLU A 95 -0.73 46.65 7.75
N ASN A 96 -0.38 45.96 6.66
CA ASN A 96 0.88 46.02 5.89
C ASN A 96 2.12 45.31 6.46
N ILE A 97 2.32 44.04 6.04
CA ILE A 97 3.60 43.32 6.10
C ILE A 97 3.83 42.63 4.74
N PRO A 98 5.08 42.60 4.20
CA PRO A 98 5.40 42.11 2.85
C PRO A 98 5.24 40.59 2.69
N ASP A 99 5.16 40.13 1.43
CA ASP A 99 5.09 38.73 1.02
C ASP A 99 5.98 37.81 1.86
N ASN A 100 5.37 36.83 2.54
CA ASN A 100 6.08 35.92 3.42
C ASN A 100 6.97 34.98 2.59
N HIS A 101 8.28 35.25 2.60
CA HIS A 101 9.30 34.45 1.92
C HIS A 101 9.19 32.95 2.22
N SER A 102 8.71 32.55 3.40
CA SER A 102 8.54 31.14 3.78
C SER A 102 7.40 30.47 3.00
N ILE A 103 6.27 31.16 2.80
CA ILE A 103 5.13 30.63 2.03
C ILE A 103 5.57 30.39 0.58
N ASN A 104 6.23 31.39 -0.02
CA ASN A 104 6.74 31.28 -1.39
C ASN A 104 7.81 30.20 -1.53
N PHE A 105 8.69 30.04 -0.53
CA PHE A 105 9.68 28.98 -0.51
C PHE A 105 9.04 27.58 -0.50
N TYR A 106 8.12 27.31 0.43
CA TYR A 106 7.44 26.01 0.50
C TYR A 106 6.60 25.72 -0.75
N LYS A 107 5.95 26.75 -1.31
CA LYS A 107 5.24 26.65 -2.58
C LYS A 107 6.18 26.26 -3.73
N THR A 108 7.35 26.88 -3.82
CA THR A 108 8.36 26.55 -4.83
C THR A 108 8.85 25.11 -4.68
N CYS A 109 9.16 24.67 -3.46
CA CYS A 109 9.57 23.28 -3.20
C CYS A 109 8.48 22.26 -3.56
N LEU A 110 7.22 22.59 -3.28
CA LEU A 110 6.08 21.77 -3.68
C LEU A 110 5.96 21.68 -5.21
N GLU A 111 6.03 22.81 -5.91
CA GLU A 111 5.98 22.87 -7.37
C GLU A 111 7.13 22.08 -8.02
N ASP A 112 8.34 22.17 -7.47
CA ASP A 112 9.50 21.44 -7.98
C ASP A 112 9.37 19.93 -7.76
N CYS A 113 8.80 19.51 -6.62
CA CYS A 113 8.44 18.11 -6.40
C CYS A 113 7.41 17.64 -7.42
N ILE A 114 6.34 18.41 -7.65
CA ILE A 114 5.30 18.09 -8.65
C ILE A 114 5.88 18.01 -10.07
N LYS A 115 6.78 18.92 -10.45
CA LYS A 115 7.48 18.83 -11.75
C LYS A 115 8.29 17.54 -11.86
N ALA A 116 8.93 17.12 -10.78
CA ALA A 116 9.68 15.86 -10.75
C ALA A 116 8.78 14.62 -10.90
N HIS A 117 7.48 14.68 -10.55
CA HIS A 117 6.54 13.58 -10.78
C HIS A 117 6.47 13.17 -12.25
N GLN A 118 6.60 14.12 -13.20
CA GLN A 118 6.53 13.85 -14.63
C GLN A 118 7.64 12.89 -15.13
N LYS A 119 8.76 12.80 -14.40
CA LYS A 119 9.86 11.89 -14.72
C LYS A 119 9.61 10.46 -14.25
N HIS A 120 8.57 10.23 -13.45
CA HIS A 120 8.22 8.93 -12.91
C HIS A 120 6.87 8.45 -13.45
N PRO A 121 6.78 7.22 -13.99
CA PRO A 121 5.51 6.68 -14.45
C PRO A 121 4.54 6.49 -13.26
N PRO A 122 3.23 6.74 -13.45
CA PRO A 122 2.24 6.58 -12.39
C PRO A 122 2.15 5.12 -11.93
N SER A 123 2.06 4.93 -10.61
CA SER A 123 1.94 3.61 -10.00
C SER A 123 0.64 2.90 -10.40
N ALA A 124 0.63 1.57 -10.38
CA ALA A 124 -0.58 0.81 -10.69
C ALA A 124 -1.73 1.07 -9.69
N ALA A 125 -1.40 1.44 -8.44
CA ALA A 125 -2.36 1.85 -7.42
C ALA A 125 -2.99 3.22 -7.76
N LEU A 126 -2.17 4.19 -8.18
CA LEU A 126 -2.64 5.51 -8.59
C LEU A 126 -3.61 5.40 -9.77
N LYS A 127 -3.28 4.60 -10.80
CA LYS A 127 -4.17 4.33 -11.94
C LYS A 127 -5.52 3.75 -11.50
N SER A 128 -5.51 2.82 -10.54
CA SER A 128 -6.75 2.22 -10.00
C SER A 128 -7.60 3.23 -9.24
N VAL A 129 -6.99 4.15 -8.49
CA VAL A 129 -7.72 5.23 -7.81
C VAL A 129 -8.31 6.21 -8.82
N GLU A 130 -7.58 6.57 -9.88
CA GLU A 130 -8.09 7.41 -10.96
C GLU A 130 -9.28 6.78 -11.69
N GLU A 131 -9.26 5.46 -11.93
CA GLU A 131 -10.41 4.73 -12.48
C GLU A 131 -11.64 4.82 -11.56
N LYS A 132 -11.46 4.70 -10.24
CA LYS A 132 -12.55 4.86 -9.26
C LYS A 132 -13.10 6.28 -9.24
N ILE A 133 -12.26 7.30 -9.41
CA ILE A 133 -12.70 8.69 -9.55
C ILE A 133 -13.59 8.85 -10.79
N VAL A 134 -13.21 8.23 -11.92
CA VAL A 134 -14.03 8.23 -13.14
C VAL A 134 -15.37 7.54 -12.93
N GLN A 135 -15.39 6.38 -12.26
CA GLN A 135 -16.63 5.67 -11.92
C GLN A 135 -17.54 6.49 -11.01
N LEU A 136 -16.98 7.13 -9.97
CA LEU A 136 -17.73 8.00 -9.08
C LEU A 136 -18.34 9.18 -9.85
N GLY A 137 -17.59 9.83 -10.75
CA GLY A 137 -18.14 10.92 -11.55
C GLY A 137 -19.23 10.47 -12.52
N HIS A 138 -19.13 9.27 -13.11
CA HIS A 138 -20.21 8.71 -13.92
C HIS A 138 -21.48 8.50 -13.09
N LEU A 139 -21.35 7.85 -11.93
CA LEU A 139 -22.47 7.63 -11.00
C LEU A 139 -23.05 8.95 -10.50
N ALA A 140 -22.20 9.89 -10.10
CA ALA A 140 -22.62 11.21 -9.66
C ALA A 140 -23.37 11.95 -10.75
N GLY A 141 -22.92 11.88 -12.01
CA GLY A 141 -23.63 12.46 -13.15
C GLY A 141 -25.04 11.86 -13.35
N GLN A 142 -25.18 10.54 -13.18
CA GLN A 142 -26.48 9.86 -13.26
C GLN A 142 -27.41 10.27 -12.10
N LEU A 143 -26.88 10.30 -10.87
CA LEU A 143 -27.61 10.72 -9.68
C LEU A 143 -27.90 12.23 -9.68
N GLY A 144 -27.11 13.02 -10.40
CA GLY A 144 -27.32 14.44 -10.58
C GLY A 144 -28.64 14.77 -11.27
N GLY A 145 -29.13 13.89 -12.15
CA GLY A 145 -30.46 14.00 -12.72
C GLY A 145 -31.59 13.94 -11.67
N PHE A 146 -31.31 13.36 -10.50
CA PHE A 146 -32.24 13.23 -9.37
C PHE A 146 -32.11 14.39 -8.36
N VAL A 147 -30.89 14.82 -8.02
CA VAL A 147 -30.65 15.88 -7.00
C VAL A 147 -30.57 17.31 -7.56
N GLY A 148 -30.51 17.45 -8.90
CA GLY A 148 -30.40 18.73 -9.60
C GLY A 148 -29.04 19.40 -9.39
N GLN A 149 -29.04 20.73 -9.30
CA GLN A 149 -27.82 21.51 -9.06
C GLN A 149 -27.26 21.18 -7.66
N SER A 150 -26.22 20.36 -7.64
CA SER A 150 -25.49 19.95 -6.44
C SER A 150 -23.99 20.14 -6.66
N GLU A 151 -23.34 20.87 -5.74
CA GLU A 151 -21.92 21.17 -5.85
C GLU A 151 -21.04 19.92 -5.67
N SER A 152 -21.42 18.97 -4.80
CA SER A 152 -20.67 17.72 -4.64
C SER A 152 -20.75 16.85 -5.90
N VAL A 153 -21.92 16.81 -6.56
CA VAL A 153 -22.11 16.13 -7.84
C VAL A 153 -21.29 16.79 -8.95
N LYS A 154 -21.42 18.11 -9.13
CA LYS A 154 -20.66 18.86 -10.15
C LYS A 154 -19.16 18.61 -9.98
N LYS A 155 -18.67 18.69 -8.74
CA LYS A 155 -17.25 18.47 -8.42
C LYS A 155 -16.80 17.04 -8.73
N ALA A 156 -17.61 16.03 -8.41
CA ALA A 156 -17.30 14.64 -8.73
C ALA A 156 -17.22 14.40 -10.25
N VAL A 157 -18.17 14.94 -11.02
CA VAL A 157 -18.17 14.86 -12.49
C VAL A 157 -16.97 15.61 -13.08
N LYS A 158 -16.67 16.82 -12.60
CA LYS A 158 -15.51 17.62 -13.00
C LYS A 158 -14.19 16.88 -12.74
N ASN A 159 -14.03 16.30 -11.56
CA ASN A 159 -12.84 15.51 -11.20
C ASN A 159 -12.69 14.27 -12.09
N ALA A 160 -13.80 13.61 -12.47
CA ALA A 160 -13.77 12.48 -13.39
C ALA A 160 -13.34 12.88 -14.81
N ILE A 161 -13.78 14.04 -15.31
CA ILE A 161 -13.32 14.59 -16.60
C ILE A 161 -11.80 14.77 -16.57
N ILE A 162 -11.29 15.45 -15.54
CA ILE A 162 -9.86 15.71 -15.34
C ILE A 162 -9.07 14.39 -15.29
N ALA A 163 -9.51 13.45 -14.45
CA ALA A 163 -8.86 12.16 -14.29
C ALA A 163 -8.83 11.37 -15.61
N LYS A 164 -9.93 11.37 -16.36
CA LYS A 164 -10.01 10.61 -17.60
C LYS A 164 -9.13 11.18 -18.70
N ILE A 165 -9.06 12.50 -18.84
CA ILE A 165 -8.16 13.16 -19.79
C ILE A 165 -6.70 12.89 -19.41
N ASN A 166 -6.33 13.06 -18.14
CA ASN A 166 -4.95 12.85 -17.68
C ASN A 166 -4.48 11.39 -17.80
N SER A 167 -5.41 10.43 -17.76
CA SER A 167 -5.12 9.00 -17.93
C SER A 167 -4.70 8.59 -19.36
N ASN A 168 -4.89 9.46 -20.35
CA ASN A 168 -4.55 9.21 -21.75
C ASN A 168 -3.54 10.27 -22.23
N GLU A 169 -2.32 9.88 -22.57
CA GLU A 169 -1.24 10.81 -22.92
C GLU A 169 -1.58 11.72 -24.13
N GLU A 170 -2.31 11.20 -25.12
CA GLU A 170 -2.72 12.00 -26.27
C GLU A 170 -3.74 13.07 -25.88
N LEU A 171 -4.77 12.68 -25.10
CA LEU A 171 -5.78 13.62 -24.61
C LEU A 171 -5.17 14.63 -23.65
N LYS A 172 -4.28 14.19 -22.76
CA LYS A 172 -3.56 15.03 -21.81
C LYS A 172 -2.78 16.12 -22.54
N HIS A 173 -2.05 15.80 -23.60
CA HIS A 173 -1.33 16.79 -24.39
C HIS A 173 -2.29 17.79 -25.06
N LEU A 174 -3.33 17.28 -25.73
CA LEU A 174 -4.29 18.08 -26.51
C LEU A 174 -5.16 19.02 -25.64
N TYR A 175 -5.53 18.57 -24.44
CA TYR A 175 -6.49 19.26 -23.58
C TYR A 175 -5.88 19.76 -22.26
N SER A 176 -4.56 19.68 -22.09
CA SER A 176 -3.82 20.13 -20.89
C SER A 176 -4.22 21.52 -20.42
N SER A 177 -4.25 22.50 -21.32
CA SER A 177 -4.63 23.89 -21.00
C SER A 177 -6.05 23.99 -20.43
N LEU A 178 -7.03 23.27 -21.03
CA LEU A 178 -8.42 23.25 -20.57
C LEU A 178 -8.55 22.56 -19.20
N VAL A 179 -7.80 21.47 -18.99
CA VAL A 179 -7.77 20.70 -17.73
C VAL A 179 -7.13 21.49 -16.60
N THR A 180 -6.02 22.20 -16.86
CA THR A 180 -5.37 23.09 -15.90
C THR A 180 -6.33 24.20 -15.48
N ASN A 181 -7.01 24.83 -16.43
CA ASN A 181 -8.02 25.85 -16.16
C ASN A 181 -9.25 25.34 -15.38
N LEU A 182 -9.55 24.04 -15.46
CA LEU A 182 -10.57 23.39 -14.62
C LEU A 182 -10.02 23.10 -13.21
N SER A 183 -8.72 22.81 -13.09
CA SER A 183 -8.07 22.46 -11.83
C SER A 183 -7.74 23.70 -10.95
N GLU A 184 -7.45 24.84 -11.58
CA GLU A 184 -7.04 26.10 -10.95
C GLU A 184 -8.18 26.97 -10.42
N SER A 185 -9.42 26.49 -10.35
CA SER A 185 -10.55 27.23 -9.77
C SER A 185 -10.38 27.39 -8.24
N VAL A 186 -9.45 28.26 -7.84
CA VAL A 186 -9.16 28.72 -6.49
C VAL A 186 -9.96 30.00 -6.27
N LYS A 187 -11.05 29.88 -5.49
CA LYS A 187 -11.74 30.89 -4.68
C LYS A 187 -11.31 32.37 -4.84
N SER A 188 -11.56 32.98 -6.00
CA SER A 188 -11.67 34.45 -6.10
C SER A 188 -13.08 34.81 -6.56
N ALA A 189 -13.75 35.67 -5.80
CA ALA A 189 -15.08 36.17 -6.12
C ALA A 189 -15.03 36.87 -7.50
N GLY A 190 -15.74 36.29 -8.49
CA GLY A 190 -15.96 36.91 -9.79
C GLY A 190 -15.62 36.11 -11.05
N GLN A 191 -15.12 34.86 -10.96
CA GLN A 191 -14.80 34.07 -12.17
C GLN A 191 -16.00 33.30 -12.76
N ALA A 192 -16.00 33.19 -14.09
CA ALA A 192 -17.02 32.52 -14.90
C ALA A 192 -17.26 31.06 -14.48
N ASP A 193 -18.53 30.65 -14.50
CA ASP A 193 -19.01 29.29 -14.23
C ASP A 193 -18.22 28.24 -15.04
N ASP A 194 -17.66 27.22 -14.36
CA ASP A 194 -16.86 26.12 -14.95
C ASP A 194 -17.59 25.43 -16.13
N THR A 195 -18.91 25.57 -16.18
CA THR A 195 -19.79 25.17 -17.28
C THR A 195 -19.37 25.67 -18.65
N GLY A 196 -18.91 26.92 -18.79
CA GLY A 196 -18.51 27.48 -20.09
C GLY A 196 -17.27 26.79 -20.67
N LYS A 197 -16.37 26.31 -19.80
CA LYS A 197 -15.17 25.58 -20.19
C LYS A 197 -15.48 24.12 -20.53
N ILE A 198 -16.42 23.51 -19.79
CA ILE A 198 -16.84 22.12 -20.04
C ILE A 198 -17.63 22.02 -21.35
N SER A 199 -18.45 23.01 -21.71
CA SER A 199 -19.13 23.03 -23.02
C SER A 199 -18.15 23.26 -24.19
N GLU A 200 -17.14 24.11 -24.01
CA GLU A 200 -16.06 24.27 -24.98
C GLU A 200 -15.29 22.95 -25.17
N LEU A 201 -14.94 22.28 -24.06
CA LEU A 201 -14.28 20.98 -24.07
C LEU A 201 -15.14 19.93 -24.81
N LYS A 202 -16.45 19.89 -24.53
CA LYS A 202 -17.39 18.99 -25.21
C LYS A 202 -17.37 19.22 -26.72
N SER A 203 -17.51 20.45 -27.19
CA SER A 203 -17.49 20.79 -28.62
C SER A 203 -16.21 20.32 -29.32
N LYS A 204 -15.06 20.53 -28.67
CA LYS A 204 -13.76 20.06 -29.17
C LYS A 204 -13.67 18.53 -29.20
N ILE A 205 -14.16 17.85 -28.16
CA ILE A 205 -14.16 16.38 -28.08
C ILE A 205 -15.10 15.77 -29.12
N THR A 206 -16.32 16.28 -29.28
CA THR A 206 -17.28 15.81 -30.29
C THR A 206 -16.70 15.96 -31.72
N THR A 207 -15.94 17.04 -31.97
CA THR A 207 -15.24 17.22 -33.25
C THR A 207 -14.11 16.18 -33.42
N GLU A 208 -13.32 15.94 -32.38
CA GLU A 208 -12.23 14.97 -32.39
C GLU A 208 -12.74 13.52 -32.53
N ILE A 209 -13.89 13.19 -31.95
CA ILE A 209 -14.58 11.90 -32.13
C ILE A 209 -14.91 11.70 -33.61
N LYS A 210 -15.55 12.69 -34.27
CA LYS A 210 -15.87 12.61 -35.70
C LYS A 210 -14.62 12.41 -36.57
N LEU A 211 -13.56 13.18 -36.31
CA LEU A 211 -12.29 13.04 -37.03
C LEU A 211 -11.65 11.66 -36.81
N THR A 212 -11.72 11.14 -35.59
CA THR A 212 -11.20 9.80 -35.24
C THR A 212 -12.01 8.69 -35.91
N GLU A 213 -13.34 8.80 -35.94
CA GLU A 213 -14.21 7.85 -36.65
C GLU A 213 -13.97 7.89 -38.18
N GLU A 214 -13.79 9.07 -38.76
CA GLU A 214 -13.47 9.22 -40.19
C GLU A 214 -12.11 8.62 -40.54
N THR A 215 -11.10 8.78 -39.69
CA THR A 215 -9.78 8.17 -39.88
C THR A 215 -9.85 6.64 -39.75
N MET A 216 -10.63 6.10 -38.80
CA MET A 216 -10.90 4.66 -38.71
C MET A 216 -11.63 4.10 -39.93
N LYS A 217 -12.57 4.85 -40.51
CA LYS A 217 -13.26 4.48 -41.76
C LYS A 217 -12.31 4.47 -42.96
N LYS A 218 -11.39 5.44 -43.05
CA LYS A 218 -10.37 5.52 -44.13
C LYS A 218 -9.31 4.42 -44.03
N LEU A 219 -9.00 3.93 -42.82
CA LEU A 219 -8.06 2.82 -42.58
C LEU A 219 -8.62 1.43 -42.95
N LYS A 220 -9.94 1.32 -43.19
CA LYS A 220 -10.59 0.12 -43.75
C LYS A 220 -11.13 0.47 -45.16
N PRO A 221 -10.33 0.51 -46.24
CA PRO A 221 -9.63 -0.67 -46.79
C PRO A 221 -8.31 -0.37 -47.56
N SER A 222 -7.27 -1.19 -47.37
CA SER A 222 -6.38 -1.62 -48.48
C SER A 222 -5.45 -2.71 -47.97
N VAL A 223 -5.64 -3.93 -48.45
CA VAL A 223 -4.62 -4.97 -48.35
C VAL A 223 -3.76 -4.87 -49.62
N ILE A 224 -2.46 -5.08 -49.40
CA ILE A 224 -1.42 -5.53 -50.33
C ILE A 224 -0.60 -4.43 -51.03
N ASN A 225 0.52 -4.04 -50.40
CA ASN A 225 1.90 -4.15 -50.94
C ASN A 225 2.86 -3.09 -50.36
N SER A 226 3.59 -3.44 -49.29
CA SER A 226 5.05 -3.22 -49.12
C SER A 226 5.46 -3.38 -47.65
N PRO A 227 6.52 -4.14 -47.32
CA PRO A 227 6.97 -4.35 -45.96
C PRO A 227 8.04 -3.33 -45.57
N SER A 228 7.67 -2.30 -44.80
CA SER A 228 8.57 -1.58 -43.86
C SER A 228 7.79 -0.50 -43.10
N SER A 229 6.97 -0.89 -42.13
CA SER A 229 6.45 -0.01 -41.05
C SER A 229 5.68 -0.85 -40.00
N PRO A 230 5.40 -0.31 -38.80
CA PRO A 230 4.73 -1.05 -37.72
C PRO A 230 3.42 -1.66 -38.21
N SER A 231 3.11 -2.88 -37.79
CA SER A 231 1.94 -3.64 -38.25
C SER A 231 0.62 -2.82 -38.13
N PRO A 232 -0.29 -2.83 -39.12
CA PRO A 232 -1.57 -2.10 -39.12
C PRO A 232 -2.46 -2.31 -37.87
N SER A 233 -2.24 -3.41 -37.14
CA SER A 233 -2.93 -3.74 -35.89
C SER A 233 -2.65 -2.74 -34.77
N ALA A 234 -1.42 -2.25 -34.61
CA ALA A 234 -1.04 -1.41 -33.47
C ALA A 234 -1.62 0.01 -33.57
N GLU A 235 -1.73 0.56 -34.78
CA GLU A 235 -2.36 1.85 -35.03
C GLU A 235 -3.88 1.80 -34.83
N SER A 236 -4.51 0.70 -35.25
CA SER A 236 -5.94 0.44 -35.02
C SER A 236 -6.29 0.36 -33.53
N ASP A 237 -5.52 -0.39 -32.74
CA ASP A 237 -5.76 -0.54 -31.29
C ASP A 237 -5.57 0.78 -30.53
N LYS A 238 -4.62 1.60 -30.98
CA LYS A 238 -4.37 2.95 -30.45
C LYS A 238 -5.54 3.89 -30.74
N LEU A 239 -6.07 3.90 -31.97
CA LEU A 239 -7.24 4.70 -32.33
C LEU A 239 -8.49 4.27 -31.56
N HIS A 240 -8.72 2.96 -31.40
CA HIS A 240 -9.84 2.44 -30.60
C HIS A 240 -9.75 2.87 -29.13
N SER A 241 -8.55 2.82 -28.54
CA SER A 241 -8.29 3.26 -27.16
C SER A 241 -8.52 4.77 -26.99
N LYS A 242 -8.12 5.58 -27.99
CA LYS A 242 -8.38 7.02 -28.03
C LYS A 242 -9.87 7.32 -28.13
N LEU A 243 -10.58 6.65 -29.04
CA LEU A 243 -12.03 6.83 -29.24
C LEU A 243 -12.81 6.51 -27.97
N GLN A 244 -12.53 5.37 -27.32
CA GLN A 244 -13.21 4.98 -26.07
C GLN A 244 -12.96 6.00 -24.94
N ALA A 245 -11.78 6.63 -24.92
CA ALA A 245 -11.48 7.67 -23.95
C ALA A 245 -12.27 8.96 -24.26
N LEU A 246 -12.33 9.39 -25.52
CA LEU A 246 -13.09 10.55 -25.96
C LEU A 246 -14.60 10.39 -25.67
N GLU A 247 -15.20 9.25 -26.02
CA GLU A 247 -16.62 8.96 -25.76
C GLU A 247 -16.96 9.02 -24.26
N LYS A 248 -16.06 8.53 -23.40
CA LYS A 248 -16.24 8.59 -21.94
C LYS A 248 -16.22 10.03 -21.42
N VAL A 249 -15.31 10.86 -21.95
CA VAL A 249 -15.26 12.28 -21.56
C VAL A 249 -16.48 13.03 -22.09
N GLU A 250 -16.91 12.75 -23.33
CA GLU A 250 -18.13 13.33 -23.89
C GLU A 250 -19.36 13.04 -23.03
N LYS A 251 -19.55 11.78 -22.61
CA LYS A 251 -20.64 11.40 -21.68
C LYS A 251 -20.58 12.12 -20.35
N LEU A 252 -19.37 12.31 -19.79
CA LEU A 252 -19.20 13.08 -18.55
C LEU A 252 -19.54 14.56 -18.75
N CYS A 253 -19.14 15.16 -19.88
CA CYS A 253 -19.51 16.53 -20.25
C CYS A 253 -21.02 16.68 -20.44
N GLU A 254 -21.69 15.72 -21.11
CA GLU A 254 -23.15 15.72 -21.25
C GLU A 254 -23.85 15.63 -19.89
N ASN A 255 -23.37 14.74 -19.02
CA ASN A 255 -23.91 14.61 -17.68
C ASN A 255 -23.76 15.94 -16.93
N TYR A 256 -22.61 16.59 -17.01
CA TYR A 256 -22.37 17.90 -16.40
C TYR A 256 -23.31 18.99 -16.92
N GLU A 257 -23.54 19.06 -18.23
CA GLU A 257 -24.47 20.02 -18.84
C GLU A 257 -25.93 19.77 -18.45
N LYS A 258 -26.33 18.50 -18.33
CA LYS A 258 -27.66 18.12 -17.85
C LYS A 258 -27.93 18.62 -16.43
N LEU A 259 -26.90 18.72 -15.57
CA LEU A 259 -27.03 19.32 -14.23
C LEU A 259 -27.47 20.79 -14.26
N LYS A 260 -27.22 21.51 -15.36
CA LYS A 260 -27.55 22.94 -15.50
C LYS A 260 -29.01 23.16 -15.90
N THR A 261 -29.55 22.28 -16.74
CA THR A 261 -30.88 22.43 -17.33
C THR A 261 -31.97 21.81 -16.46
N SER A 262 -31.59 20.93 -15.54
CA SER A 262 -32.49 20.34 -14.57
C SER A 262 -32.65 21.24 -13.35
N ASP A 263 -33.71 22.06 -13.32
CA ASP A 263 -34.42 22.39 -12.06
C ASP A 263 -35.17 21.14 -11.55
N ASN A 264 -34.54 19.96 -11.67
CA ASN A 264 -35.05 18.71 -11.15
C ASN A 264 -34.84 18.76 -9.65
N ASN A 265 -35.78 19.41 -8.98
CA ASN A 265 -36.06 19.15 -7.60
C ASN A 265 -36.50 17.67 -7.53
N PRO A 266 -35.89 16.82 -6.67
CA PRO A 266 -36.40 15.47 -6.43
C PRO A 266 -37.91 15.47 -6.14
N LYS A 267 -38.45 16.59 -5.66
CA LYS A 267 -39.89 16.85 -5.52
C LYS A 267 -40.67 16.61 -6.81
N ASN A 268 -40.23 17.08 -7.98
CA ASN A 268 -40.98 16.88 -9.23
C ASN A 268 -41.09 15.40 -9.62
N LEU A 269 -40.05 14.61 -9.33
CA LEU A 269 -40.10 13.17 -9.53
C LEU A 269 -41.02 12.50 -8.50
N LEU A 270 -40.96 12.94 -7.24
CA LEU A 270 -41.88 12.47 -6.20
C LEU A 270 -43.33 12.89 -6.48
N ASP A 271 -43.56 14.07 -7.04
CA ASP A 271 -44.87 14.57 -7.47
C ASP A 271 -45.40 13.72 -8.63
N ASN A 272 -44.60 13.49 -9.67
CA ASN A 272 -45.00 12.62 -10.79
C ASN A 272 -45.21 11.17 -10.35
N LEU A 273 -44.40 10.67 -9.41
CA LEU A 273 -44.57 9.35 -8.81
C LEU A 273 -45.88 9.30 -8.01
N CYS A 274 -46.16 10.31 -7.19
CA CYS A 274 -47.40 10.42 -6.43
C CYS A 274 -48.61 10.59 -7.36
N ASP A 275 -48.56 11.44 -8.37
CA ASP A 275 -49.62 11.60 -9.39
C ASP A 275 -49.88 10.29 -10.13
N GLY A 276 -48.80 9.58 -10.48
CA GLY A 276 -48.86 8.25 -11.07
C GLY A 276 -49.50 7.24 -10.13
N LEU A 277 -49.10 7.22 -8.85
CA LEU A 277 -49.66 6.34 -7.82
C LEU A 277 -51.12 6.69 -7.49
N GLU A 278 -51.49 7.96 -7.48
CA GLU A 278 -52.85 8.43 -7.24
C GLU A 278 -53.77 8.04 -8.40
N THR A 279 -53.32 8.26 -9.64
CA THR A 279 -54.04 7.81 -10.83
C THR A 279 -54.14 6.29 -10.87
N PHE A 280 -53.05 5.60 -10.54
CA PHE A 280 -52.99 4.15 -10.52
C PHE A 280 -53.91 3.57 -9.44
N LEU A 281 -53.99 4.16 -8.25
CA LEU A 281 -54.81 3.68 -7.13
C LEU A 281 -56.23 4.27 -7.09
N GLY A 282 -56.56 5.23 -7.95
CA GLY A 282 -57.86 5.92 -7.93
C GLY A 282 -58.01 6.82 -6.70
N PHE A 283 -56.92 7.46 -6.28
CA PHE A 283 -56.95 8.44 -5.20
C PHE A 283 -57.44 9.79 -5.72
N ASN A 284 -58.45 10.35 -5.07
CA ASN A 284 -59.03 11.64 -5.39
C ASN A 284 -58.54 12.70 -4.37
N SER A 285 -57.66 13.57 -4.85
CA SER A 285 -57.01 14.62 -4.07
C SER A 285 -57.98 15.65 -3.44
N ALA A 286 -59.14 15.90 -4.05
CA ALA A 286 -60.14 16.82 -3.51
C ALA A 286 -60.91 16.23 -2.31
N SER A 287 -61.21 14.94 -2.37
CA SER A 287 -61.86 14.20 -1.27
C SER A 287 -60.87 13.67 -0.22
N LYS A 288 -59.57 13.70 -0.53
CA LYS A 288 -58.49 13.04 0.23
C LYS A 288 -58.80 11.56 0.51
N GLY A 289 -59.37 10.87 -0.48
CA GLY A 289 -59.82 9.48 -0.38
C GLY A 289 -59.85 8.79 -1.74
N TYR A 290 -60.03 7.46 -1.74
CA TYR A 290 -60.06 6.65 -2.96
C TYR A 290 -61.46 6.62 -3.58
N ASP A 291 -61.58 6.90 -4.88
CA ASP A 291 -62.85 6.96 -5.61
C ASP A 291 -63.22 5.65 -6.33
N GLY A 292 -62.33 4.66 -6.29
CA GLY A 292 -62.54 3.33 -6.86
C GLY A 292 -62.32 3.23 -8.37
N THR A 293 -61.73 4.25 -9.01
CA THR A 293 -61.40 4.26 -10.45
C THR A 293 -60.06 3.59 -10.78
N GLY A 294 -59.20 3.38 -9.78
CA GLY A 294 -57.87 2.77 -9.95
C GLY A 294 -57.84 1.25 -9.83
N ILE A 295 -56.64 0.69 -9.89
CA ILE A 295 -56.38 -0.75 -9.78
C ILE A 295 -56.92 -1.33 -8.46
N VAL A 296 -57.68 -2.41 -8.58
CA VAL A 296 -58.26 -3.16 -7.46
C VAL A 296 -57.14 -3.85 -6.69
N TYR A 297 -57.27 -3.99 -5.36
CA TYR A 297 -56.30 -4.56 -4.40
C TYR A 297 -55.53 -5.83 -4.85
N SER A 298 -56.00 -6.56 -5.87
CA SER A 298 -55.29 -7.67 -6.54
C SER A 298 -54.04 -7.26 -7.35
N ASP A 299 -53.82 -5.96 -7.62
CA ASP A 299 -52.67 -5.49 -8.41
C ASP A 299 -51.47 -5.02 -7.56
N LEU A 300 -51.65 -4.88 -6.24
CA LEU A 300 -50.53 -4.63 -5.31
C LEU A 300 -49.58 -5.83 -5.25
N ASP A 301 -50.12 -7.04 -5.45
CA ASP A 301 -49.34 -8.26 -5.62
C ASP A 301 -48.44 -8.16 -6.86
N ARG A 302 -48.91 -7.55 -7.95
CA ARG A 302 -48.11 -7.31 -9.16
C ARG A 302 -46.98 -6.30 -8.94
N LEU A 303 -47.18 -5.30 -8.08
CA LEU A 303 -46.12 -4.37 -7.67
C LEU A 303 -45.08 -5.07 -6.79
N CYS A 304 -45.52 -5.89 -5.82
CA CYS A 304 -44.64 -6.73 -5.02
C CYS A 304 -43.78 -7.66 -5.90
N ASP A 305 -44.40 -8.27 -6.90
CA ASP A 305 -43.71 -9.11 -7.89
C ASP A 305 -42.74 -8.29 -8.76
N GLY A 306 -43.10 -7.05 -9.13
CA GLY A 306 -42.23 -6.13 -9.85
C GLY A 306 -40.98 -5.74 -9.06
N VAL A 307 -41.12 -5.44 -7.76
CA VAL A 307 -39.99 -5.13 -6.88
C VAL A 307 -39.14 -6.38 -6.65
N MET A 308 -39.73 -7.56 -6.45
CA MET A 308 -38.98 -8.81 -6.36
C MET A 308 -38.24 -9.13 -7.65
N GLY A 309 -38.85 -8.90 -8.81
CA GLY A 309 -38.22 -9.05 -10.12
C GLY A 309 -37.03 -8.09 -10.29
N PHE A 310 -37.19 -6.83 -9.88
CA PHE A 310 -36.09 -5.85 -9.85
C PHE A 310 -34.95 -6.30 -8.94
N LEU A 311 -35.24 -6.72 -7.70
CA LEU A 311 -34.24 -7.21 -6.75
C LEU A 311 -33.55 -8.48 -7.26
N SER A 312 -34.29 -9.40 -7.88
CA SER A 312 -33.73 -10.58 -8.55
C SER A 312 -32.75 -10.18 -9.64
N GLY A 313 -33.14 -9.20 -10.47
CA GLY A 313 -32.29 -8.67 -11.55
C GLY A 313 -31.01 -8.02 -11.01
N VAL A 314 -31.10 -7.14 -10.02
CA VAL A 314 -29.94 -6.45 -9.42
C VAL A 314 -29.01 -7.44 -8.74
N LEU A 315 -29.52 -8.31 -7.86
CA LEU A 315 -28.70 -9.28 -7.12
C LEU A 315 -28.15 -10.37 -8.03
N GLY A 316 -28.92 -10.79 -9.03
CA GLY A 316 -28.47 -11.68 -10.10
C GLY A 316 -27.35 -11.06 -10.93
N ALA A 317 -27.46 -9.77 -11.27
CA ALA A 317 -26.41 -9.05 -11.97
C ALA A 317 -25.13 -8.95 -11.12
N VAL A 318 -25.24 -8.60 -9.83
CA VAL A 318 -24.09 -8.58 -8.91
C VAL A 318 -23.43 -9.95 -8.84
N LYS A 319 -24.21 -11.02 -8.67
CA LYS A 319 -23.72 -12.41 -8.65
C LYS A 319 -23.00 -12.83 -9.94
N ASN A 320 -23.50 -12.38 -11.11
CA ASN A 320 -22.95 -12.76 -12.40
C ASN A 320 -21.74 -11.90 -12.82
N THR A 321 -21.67 -10.65 -12.34
CA THR A 321 -20.61 -9.70 -12.67
C THR A 321 -19.46 -9.70 -11.67
N GLN A 322 -19.69 -10.17 -10.43
CA GLN A 322 -18.61 -10.36 -9.47
C GLN A 322 -17.62 -11.42 -9.94
N THR A 323 -16.34 -11.09 -9.82
CA THR A 323 -15.22 -11.94 -10.26
C THR A 323 -14.79 -12.97 -9.21
N TYR A 324 -15.41 -12.94 -8.03
CA TYR A 324 -15.08 -13.77 -6.87
C TYR A 324 -16.26 -14.65 -6.43
N ASN A 325 -15.99 -15.78 -5.76
CA ASN A 325 -17.06 -16.70 -5.31
C ASN A 325 -17.55 -16.43 -3.89
N VAL A 326 -16.88 -15.58 -3.08
CA VAL A 326 -17.35 -15.23 -1.73
C VAL A 326 -18.76 -14.71 -1.77
N GLY A 327 -19.61 -15.26 -0.91
CA GLY A 327 -21.00 -14.85 -0.82
C GLY A 327 -21.80 -15.07 -2.11
N LYS A 328 -21.21 -15.66 -3.17
CA LYS A 328 -21.89 -15.99 -4.41
C LYS A 328 -22.96 -17.04 -4.17
N ASN A 329 -22.68 -18.02 -3.32
CA ASN A 329 -23.66 -19.01 -2.88
C ASN A 329 -24.76 -18.36 -2.02
N THR A 330 -24.42 -17.39 -1.17
CA THR A 330 -25.39 -16.60 -0.38
C THR A 330 -26.33 -15.83 -1.30
N LEU A 331 -25.79 -15.11 -2.29
CA LEU A 331 -26.56 -14.41 -3.32
C LEU A 331 -27.32 -15.37 -4.23
N GLN A 332 -26.74 -16.50 -4.62
CA GLN A 332 -27.37 -17.53 -5.44
C GLN A 332 -28.57 -18.15 -4.73
N ASN A 333 -28.43 -18.47 -3.45
CA ASN A 333 -29.50 -19.00 -2.62
C ASN A 333 -30.58 -17.94 -2.39
N LEU A 334 -30.20 -16.69 -2.14
CA LEU A 334 -31.14 -15.59 -2.03
C LEU A 334 -31.93 -15.37 -3.32
N VAL A 335 -31.26 -15.32 -4.47
CA VAL A 335 -31.91 -15.13 -5.78
C VAL A 335 -32.74 -16.35 -6.19
N SER A 336 -32.18 -17.55 -6.10
CA SER A 336 -32.82 -18.76 -6.64
C SER A 336 -33.84 -19.35 -5.68
N ASN A 337 -33.51 -19.42 -4.38
CA ASN A 337 -34.33 -20.14 -3.41
C ASN A 337 -35.35 -19.24 -2.71
N GLU A 338 -35.07 -17.94 -2.58
CA GLU A 338 -35.99 -16.99 -1.94
C GLU A 338 -36.71 -16.11 -2.94
N ILE A 339 -36.00 -15.45 -3.85
CA ILE A 339 -36.64 -14.49 -4.77
C ILE A 339 -37.38 -15.23 -5.89
N ASN A 340 -36.72 -16.12 -6.62
CA ASN A 340 -37.31 -16.78 -7.79
C ASN A 340 -38.41 -17.79 -7.43
N ASN A 341 -38.28 -18.50 -6.30
CA ASN A 341 -39.32 -19.43 -5.83
C ASN A 341 -40.57 -18.72 -5.32
N HIS A 342 -40.44 -17.43 -4.98
CA HIS A 342 -41.55 -16.62 -4.51
C HIS A 342 -41.92 -15.50 -5.51
N LEU A 343 -41.33 -15.51 -6.70
CA LEU A 343 -41.77 -14.66 -7.81
C LEU A 343 -43.22 -15.04 -8.15
N CYS A 344 -44.09 -14.05 -8.36
CA CYS A 344 -45.53 -14.26 -8.59
C CYS A 344 -46.30 -14.75 -7.37
N SER A 345 -45.70 -14.69 -6.17
CA SER A 345 -46.39 -14.93 -4.90
C SER A 345 -46.93 -13.63 -4.28
N GLY A 346 -46.79 -12.50 -4.99
CA GLY A 346 -47.27 -11.21 -4.57
C GLY A 346 -46.72 -10.79 -3.21
N HIS A 347 -47.61 -10.29 -2.36
CA HIS A 347 -47.28 -9.87 -1.01
C HIS A 347 -46.60 -10.99 -0.18
N GLU A 348 -47.08 -12.23 -0.18
CA GLU A 348 -46.54 -13.30 0.68
C GLU A 348 -45.08 -13.62 0.35
N GLY A 349 -44.74 -13.56 -0.94
CA GLY A 349 -43.36 -13.67 -1.39
C GLY A 349 -42.51 -12.49 -0.95
N PHE A 350 -43.01 -11.27 -1.14
CA PHE A 350 -42.29 -10.05 -0.80
C PHE A 350 -41.99 -9.94 0.70
N LYS A 351 -42.94 -10.32 1.57
CA LYS A 351 -42.75 -10.34 3.02
C LYS A 351 -41.64 -11.30 3.45
N ARG A 352 -41.65 -12.53 2.93
CA ARG A 352 -40.62 -13.54 3.21
C ARG A 352 -39.24 -13.05 2.77
N LEU A 353 -39.18 -12.40 1.62
CA LEU A 353 -37.95 -11.80 1.13
C LEU A 353 -37.46 -10.70 2.07
N PHE A 354 -38.31 -9.76 2.49
CA PHE A 354 -37.89 -8.62 3.32
C PHE A 354 -37.34 -9.03 4.70
N GLU A 355 -37.82 -10.14 5.27
CA GLU A 355 -37.30 -10.68 6.54
C GLU A 355 -35.93 -11.36 6.40
N LYS A 356 -35.63 -11.92 5.22
CA LYS A 356 -34.39 -12.66 4.93
C LYS A 356 -33.32 -11.81 4.26
N LEU A 357 -33.74 -10.91 3.38
CA LEU A 357 -32.87 -10.11 2.51
C LEU A 357 -31.81 -9.31 3.28
N PRO A 358 -32.14 -8.53 4.34
CA PRO A 358 -31.13 -7.81 5.10
C PRO A 358 -30.10 -8.73 5.76
N LYS A 359 -30.56 -9.88 6.28
CA LYS A 359 -29.71 -10.86 6.98
C LYS A 359 -28.75 -11.53 6.00
N GLU A 360 -29.23 -11.92 4.82
CA GLU A 360 -28.39 -12.54 3.78
C GLU A 360 -27.43 -11.53 3.15
N ILE A 361 -27.83 -10.26 2.96
CA ILE A 361 -26.91 -9.19 2.52
C ILE A 361 -25.85 -8.89 3.58
N GLU A 362 -26.24 -8.81 4.86
CA GLU A 362 -25.30 -8.61 5.95
C GLU A 362 -24.30 -9.78 6.05
N LYS A 363 -24.79 -11.02 5.92
CA LYS A 363 -23.97 -12.23 5.86
C LYS A 363 -23.01 -12.20 4.68
N TYR A 364 -23.49 -11.86 3.49
CA TYR A 364 -22.65 -11.66 2.31
C TYR A 364 -21.51 -10.67 2.57
N ASN A 365 -21.82 -9.49 3.12
CA ASN A 365 -20.80 -8.46 3.42
C ASN A 365 -19.81 -8.94 4.49
N ARG A 366 -20.29 -9.68 5.50
CA ARG A 366 -19.45 -10.26 6.55
C ARG A 366 -18.50 -11.30 6.00
N ASP A 367 -18.97 -12.18 5.12
CA ASP A 367 -18.17 -13.24 4.50
C ASP A 367 -17.07 -12.64 3.61
N VAL A 368 -17.41 -11.64 2.78
CA VAL A 368 -16.45 -10.89 1.95
C VAL A 368 -15.40 -10.20 2.81
N LYS A 369 -15.81 -9.53 3.89
CA LYS A 369 -14.89 -8.85 4.79
C LYS A 369 -13.96 -9.84 5.49
N LYS A 370 -14.49 -10.95 6.02
CA LYS A 370 -13.72 -11.94 6.76
C LYS A 370 -12.58 -12.52 5.92
N GLN A 371 -12.84 -12.90 4.67
CA GLN A 371 -11.77 -13.43 3.82
C GLN A 371 -10.67 -12.40 3.53
N ASN A 372 -11.05 -11.13 3.27
CA ASN A 372 -10.06 -10.07 3.09
C ASN A 372 -9.24 -9.85 4.36
N ASP A 373 -9.88 -9.85 5.53
CA ASP A 373 -9.22 -9.69 6.82
C ASP A 373 -8.26 -10.87 7.11
N ASP A 374 -8.66 -12.11 6.80
CA ASP A 374 -7.84 -13.31 6.98
C ASP A 374 -6.55 -13.25 6.14
N ILE A 375 -6.65 -12.89 4.85
CA ILE A 375 -5.47 -12.74 3.97
C ILE A 375 -4.59 -11.57 4.44
N THR A 376 -5.21 -10.42 4.74
CA THR A 376 -4.51 -9.22 5.21
C THR A 376 -3.75 -9.49 6.50
N ALA A 377 -4.34 -10.23 7.44
CA ALA A 377 -3.69 -10.59 8.69
C ALA A 377 -2.43 -11.42 8.50
N LYS A 378 -2.42 -12.38 7.55
CA LYS A 378 -1.22 -13.19 7.27
C LYS A 378 -0.11 -12.36 6.64
N ILE A 379 -0.44 -11.48 5.69
CA ILE A 379 0.52 -10.59 5.03
C ILE A 379 1.13 -9.61 6.03
N ASN A 380 0.29 -8.92 6.81
CA ASN A 380 0.74 -7.93 7.81
C ASN A 380 1.60 -8.58 8.90
N ASN A 381 1.31 -9.84 9.26
CA ASN A 381 2.11 -10.56 10.24
C ASN A 381 3.55 -10.80 9.74
N LEU A 382 3.70 -11.26 8.49
CA LEU A 382 5.02 -11.43 7.88
C LEU A 382 5.74 -10.08 7.73
N GLU A 383 5.05 -9.04 7.26
CA GLU A 383 5.63 -7.70 7.10
C GLU A 383 6.17 -7.14 8.43
N MET A 384 5.38 -7.22 9.49
CA MET A 384 5.79 -6.77 10.84
C MET A 384 7.01 -7.53 11.34
N GLN A 385 7.05 -8.85 11.11
CA GLN A 385 8.17 -9.70 11.49
C GLN A 385 9.43 -9.35 10.70
N LEU A 386 9.32 -9.15 9.38
CA LEU A 386 10.44 -8.75 8.52
C LEU A 386 11.01 -7.38 8.92
N ASN A 387 10.16 -6.40 9.20
CA ASN A 387 10.59 -5.08 9.67
C ASN A 387 11.36 -5.18 11.00
N THR A 388 10.83 -5.97 11.94
CA THR A 388 11.49 -6.22 13.23
C THR A 388 12.85 -6.90 13.05
N MET A 389 12.96 -7.84 12.11
CA MET A 389 14.22 -8.54 11.84
C MET A 389 15.23 -7.67 11.11
N ASN A 390 14.80 -6.82 10.19
CA ASN A 390 15.66 -5.84 9.53
C ASN A 390 16.34 -4.91 10.54
N ASP A 391 15.58 -4.43 11.53
CA ASP A 391 16.10 -3.61 12.62
C ASP A 391 17.09 -4.37 13.52
N LYS A 392 16.79 -5.63 13.84
CA LYS A 392 17.65 -6.49 14.67
C LYS A 392 18.96 -6.81 13.96
N VAL A 393 18.91 -7.22 12.69
CA VAL A 393 20.10 -7.53 11.88
C VAL A 393 20.98 -6.30 11.70
N SER A 394 20.39 -5.12 11.49
CA SER A 394 21.14 -3.86 11.38
C SER A 394 21.89 -3.46 12.65
N LYS A 395 21.57 -4.06 13.80
CA LYS A 395 22.20 -3.78 15.11
C LYS A 395 23.22 -4.84 15.54
N VAL A 396 23.37 -5.94 14.81
CA VAL A 396 24.28 -7.04 15.19
C VAL A 396 25.74 -6.57 15.21
N LEU A 397 26.14 -5.74 14.24
CA LEU A 397 27.43 -5.07 14.19
C LEU A 397 27.20 -3.65 13.65
N GLU A 398 27.40 -2.63 14.49
CA GLU A 398 27.05 -1.22 14.17
C GLU A 398 27.70 -0.67 12.88
N ASN A 399 28.77 -1.30 12.39
CA ASN A 399 29.50 -0.89 11.17
C ASN A 399 29.04 -1.60 9.89
N ASP A 400 28.25 -2.69 9.99
CA ASP A 400 27.74 -3.50 8.87
C ASP A 400 26.21 -3.41 8.73
N ALA A 401 25.63 -2.28 9.16
CA ALA A 401 24.18 -2.05 9.11
C ALA A 401 23.65 -2.11 7.66
N VAL A 402 22.73 -3.05 7.41
CA VAL A 402 22.08 -3.27 6.11
C VAL A 402 21.10 -2.13 5.76
N SER A 403 20.58 -1.43 6.78
CA SER A 403 19.73 -0.26 6.62
C SER A 403 20.53 1.05 6.64
N GLY A 404 20.37 1.88 5.61
CA GLY A 404 21.17 3.10 5.36
C GLY A 404 20.99 4.26 6.35
N THR A 405 20.24 4.10 7.44
CA THR A 405 19.94 5.16 8.42
C THR A 405 21.07 5.43 9.42
N THR A 406 22.01 4.51 9.59
CA THR A 406 23.15 4.68 10.51
C THR A 406 24.44 4.08 9.94
N LYS A 407 24.92 4.59 8.80
CA LYS A 407 26.36 4.48 8.50
C LYS A 407 27.11 5.49 9.36
N LYS A 408 27.47 5.13 10.60
CA LYS A 408 28.51 5.88 11.31
C LYS A 408 29.83 5.67 10.58
N SER A 409 30.53 6.76 10.32
CA SER A 409 31.84 6.77 9.66
C SER A 409 32.81 5.83 10.38
N VAL A 410 33.47 5.01 9.55
CA VAL A 410 34.50 4.03 9.87
C VAL A 410 35.49 4.55 10.93
N GLN A 411 35.35 4.07 12.16
CA GLN A 411 36.50 3.78 13.01
C GLN A 411 36.56 2.27 13.14
N ALA A 412 37.74 1.70 12.87
CA ALA A 412 37.99 0.28 13.07
C ALA A 412 37.81 -0.05 14.54
N VAL A 413 36.60 -0.47 14.91
CA VAL A 413 36.31 -0.95 16.26
C VAL A 413 36.88 -2.36 16.34
N THR A 414 37.90 -2.54 17.17
CA THR A 414 38.37 -3.86 17.57
C THR A 414 37.31 -4.45 18.50
N TYR A 415 36.49 -5.38 18.01
CA TYR A 415 35.51 -6.08 18.84
C TYR A 415 36.23 -7.01 19.82
N SER A 416 35.78 -7.04 21.08
CA SER A 416 36.25 -8.08 22.01
C SER A 416 35.71 -9.45 21.59
N GLU A 417 36.37 -10.52 22.04
CA GLU A 417 35.93 -11.90 21.80
C GLU A 417 34.47 -12.12 22.22
N GLU A 418 34.08 -11.57 23.37
CA GLU A 418 32.71 -11.64 23.89
C GLU A 418 31.67 -10.95 22.98
N HIS A 419 32.02 -9.79 22.41
CA HIS A 419 31.13 -9.10 21.45
C HIS A 419 30.91 -9.94 20.18
N VAL A 420 31.96 -10.58 19.68
CA VAL A 420 31.88 -11.47 18.50
C VAL A 420 31.05 -12.72 18.82
N GLU A 421 31.23 -13.30 20.00
CA GLU A 421 30.48 -14.48 20.43
C GLU A 421 28.98 -14.17 20.57
N TYR A 422 28.64 -13.03 21.16
CA TYR A 422 27.26 -12.55 21.28
C TYR A 422 26.64 -12.26 19.90
N ALA A 423 27.40 -11.66 18.97
CA ALA A 423 26.95 -11.42 17.60
C ALA A 423 26.62 -12.74 16.88
N VAL A 424 27.46 -13.77 17.02
CA VAL A 424 27.20 -15.11 16.43
C VAL A 424 25.94 -15.75 17.00
N ILE A 425 25.71 -15.64 18.31
CA ILE A 425 24.49 -16.15 18.96
C ILE A 425 23.25 -15.44 18.39
N ASN A 426 23.29 -14.11 18.31
CA ASN A 426 22.19 -13.29 17.79
C ASN A 426 21.89 -13.62 16.32
N ILE A 427 22.90 -13.71 15.45
CA ILE A 427 22.71 -14.06 14.04
C ILE A 427 21.99 -15.41 13.91
N ARG A 428 22.42 -16.43 14.67
CA ARG A 428 21.76 -17.75 14.64
C ARG A 428 20.32 -17.69 15.15
N GLN A 429 20.05 -16.86 16.17
CA GLN A 429 18.70 -16.69 16.67
C GLN A 429 17.82 -15.98 15.64
N TYR A 430 18.29 -14.88 15.05
CA TYR A 430 17.55 -14.11 14.05
C TYR A 430 17.32 -14.91 12.77
N LEU A 431 18.28 -15.73 12.34
CA LEU A 431 18.11 -16.64 11.23
C LEU A 431 17.00 -17.67 11.53
N ARG A 432 17.00 -18.27 12.72
CA ARG A 432 15.93 -19.20 13.13
C ARG A 432 14.56 -18.51 13.18
N ASP A 433 14.49 -17.29 13.70
CA ASP A 433 13.26 -16.50 13.72
C ASP A 433 12.79 -16.20 12.28
N CYS A 434 13.69 -15.85 11.35
CA CYS A 434 13.38 -15.63 9.94
C CYS A 434 12.79 -16.88 9.31
N GLN A 435 13.45 -18.02 9.47
CA GLN A 435 13.03 -19.31 8.93
C GLN A 435 11.65 -19.70 9.47
N TYR A 436 11.49 -19.66 10.79
CA TYR A 436 10.20 -19.98 11.43
C TYR A 436 9.05 -19.11 10.91
N ASN A 437 9.26 -17.80 10.77
CA ASN A 437 8.22 -16.89 10.28
C ASN A 437 7.90 -17.13 8.80
N ALA A 438 8.94 -17.36 7.98
CA ALA A 438 8.77 -17.67 6.56
C ALA A 438 8.05 -19.02 6.36
N ASP A 439 8.39 -20.04 7.13
CA ASP A 439 7.74 -21.35 7.13
C ASP A 439 6.27 -21.22 7.49
N ARG A 440 5.95 -20.50 8.58
CA ARG A 440 4.55 -20.26 8.96
C ARG A 440 3.75 -19.55 7.87
N PHE A 441 4.36 -18.61 7.15
CA PHE A 441 3.72 -17.98 6.00
C PHE A 441 3.52 -18.97 4.86
N ASN A 442 4.56 -19.72 4.50
CA ASN A 442 4.51 -20.71 3.43
C ASN A 442 3.49 -21.83 3.72
N GLU A 443 3.38 -22.29 4.97
CA GLU A 443 2.36 -23.24 5.44
C GLU A 443 0.94 -22.63 5.39
N ALA A 444 0.81 -21.34 5.75
CA ALA A 444 -0.48 -20.66 5.68
C ALA A 444 -0.96 -20.51 4.23
N PHE A 445 -0.03 -20.31 3.28
CA PHE A 445 -0.27 -20.17 1.86
C PHE A 445 0.05 -21.44 1.05
N ASP A 446 0.07 -22.61 1.69
CA ASP A 446 0.15 -23.89 0.99
C ASP A 446 -1.20 -24.18 0.32
N LEU A 447 -1.41 -23.61 -0.87
CA LEU A 447 -2.68 -23.69 -1.58
C LEU A 447 -3.01 -25.09 -2.09
N GLU A 448 -2.08 -26.05 -2.01
CA GLU A 448 -2.35 -27.45 -2.34
C GLU A 448 -2.99 -28.17 -1.15
N GLN A 449 -2.55 -27.88 0.07
CA GLN A 449 -3.04 -28.52 1.29
C GLN A 449 -4.14 -27.72 2.00
N ARG A 450 -4.13 -26.39 1.90
CA ARG A 450 -5.04 -25.46 2.58
C ARG A 450 -6.15 -24.99 1.65
N LEU A 451 -7.17 -25.84 1.50
CA LEU A 451 -8.37 -25.55 0.69
C LEU A 451 -9.10 -24.27 1.11
N ASP A 452 -9.10 -23.95 2.41
CA ASP A 452 -9.67 -22.72 2.96
C ASP A 452 -8.94 -21.47 2.44
N MET A 453 -7.61 -21.48 2.50
CA MET A 453 -6.78 -20.38 1.99
C MET A 453 -6.82 -20.31 0.46
N GLN A 454 -6.78 -21.46 -0.22
CA GLN A 454 -6.93 -21.54 -1.67
C GLN A 454 -8.24 -20.89 -2.12
N THR A 455 -9.34 -21.20 -1.43
CA THR A 455 -10.64 -20.59 -1.69
C THR A 455 -10.56 -19.08 -1.49
N ALA A 456 -10.04 -18.62 -0.35
CA ALA A 456 -9.92 -17.20 -0.04
C ALA A 456 -9.09 -16.42 -1.08
N VAL A 457 -7.97 -17.00 -1.54
CA VAL A 457 -7.12 -16.39 -2.58
C VAL A 457 -7.84 -16.37 -3.94
N ASN A 458 -8.51 -17.46 -4.31
CA ASN A 458 -9.26 -17.56 -5.56
C ASN A 458 -10.45 -16.60 -5.63
N ASP A 459 -10.96 -16.26 -4.46
CA ASP A 459 -12.05 -15.34 -4.20
C ASP A 459 -11.62 -13.86 -4.14
N LEU A 460 -10.35 -13.55 -4.35
CA LEU A 460 -9.95 -12.18 -4.64
C LEU A 460 -10.28 -11.82 -6.09
N ASN A 461 -10.42 -10.51 -6.37
CA ASN A 461 -10.46 -10.08 -7.78
C ASN A 461 -9.20 -10.54 -8.52
N SER A 462 -9.32 -10.75 -9.83
CA SER A 462 -8.28 -11.41 -10.64
C SER A 462 -6.89 -10.78 -10.51
N LYS A 463 -6.81 -9.45 -10.41
CA LYS A 463 -5.56 -8.72 -10.22
C LYS A 463 -4.95 -9.02 -8.84
N LEU A 464 -5.71 -8.81 -7.77
CA LEU A 464 -5.24 -9.08 -6.41
C LEU A 464 -4.86 -10.54 -6.19
N ARG A 465 -5.64 -11.47 -6.73
CA ARG A 465 -5.33 -12.90 -6.70
C ARG A 465 -3.95 -13.16 -7.32
N ASN A 466 -3.71 -12.63 -8.52
CA ASN A 466 -2.43 -12.82 -9.20
C ASN A 466 -1.28 -12.18 -8.42
N ASP A 467 -1.49 -10.98 -7.86
CA ASP A 467 -0.47 -10.30 -7.04
C ASP A 467 -0.12 -11.14 -5.80
N VAL A 468 -1.11 -11.71 -5.10
CA VAL A 468 -0.90 -12.61 -3.95
C VAL A 468 -0.18 -13.89 -4.38
N LEU A 469 -0.56 -14.50 -5.52
CA LEU A 469 0.11 -15.69 -6.05
C LEU A 469 1.57 -15.43 -6.44
N VAL A 470 1.87 -14.25 -6.97
CA VAL A 470 3.25 -13.86 -7.28
C VAL A 470 4.04 -13.62 -6.00
N ALA A 471 3.46 -12.90 -5.03
CA ALA A 471 4.11 -12.64 -3.75
C ALA A 471 4.40 -13.93 -2.96
N THR A 472 3.44 -14.86 -2.88
CA THR A 472 3.62 -16.15 -2.21
C THR A 472 4.72 -17.00 -2.85
N LYS A 473 4.79 -17.03 -4.19
CA LYS A 473 5.90 -17.68 -4.92
C LYS A 473 7.25 -17.01 -4.63
N ALA A 474 7.28 -15.68 -4.59
CA ALA A 474 8.49 -14.93 -4.29
C ALA A 474 8.98 -15.21 -2.85
N VAL A 475 8.08 -15.19 -1.87
CA VAL A 475 8.42 -15.53 -0.47
C VAL A 475 8.98 -16.95 -0.39
N LYS A 476 8.30 -17.94 -0.99
CA LYS A 476 8.79 -19.33 -1.02
C LYS A 476 10.19 -19.45 -1.64
N HIS A 477 10.43 -18.76 -2.76
CA HIS A 477 11.74 -18.71 -3.41
C HIS A 477 12.81 -18.08 -2.51
N GLU A 478 12.53 -16.92 -1.89
CA GLU A 478 13.49 -16.25 -1.01
C GLU A 478 13.74 -17.04 0.28
N THR A 479 12.75 -17.78 0.81
CA THR A 479 12.95 -18.71 1.94
C THR A 479 13.99 -19.76 1.59
N GLN A 480 13.82 -20.46 0.45
CA GLN A 480 14.76 -21.49 0.00
C GLN A 480 16.15 -20.92 -0.27
N ARG A 481 16.21 -19.73 -0.89
CA ARG A 481 17.47 -19.05 -1.16
C ARG A 481 18.20 -18.66 0.13
N LEU A 482 17.47 -18.17 1.13
CA LEU A 482 18.04 -17.83 2.44
C LEU A 482 18.62 -19.06 3.14
N GLU A 483 17.92 -20.20 3.12
CA GLU A 483 18.40 -21.45 3.70
C GLU A 483 19.70 -21.94 3.04
N GLN A 484 19.75 -21.93 1.71
CA GLN A 484 20.93 -22.34 0.94
C GLN A 484 22.13 -21.43 1.23
N LEU A 485 21.92 -20.12 1.23
CA LEU A 485 22.98 -19.16 1.52
C LEU A 485 23.46 -19.29 2.96
N ALA A 486 22.55 -19.39 3.94
CA ALA A 486 22.92 -19.55 5.33
C ALA A 486 23.73 -20.83 5.58
N GLN A 487 23.36 -21.94 4.94
CA GLN A 487 24.10 -23.19 5.02
C GLN A 487 25.51 -23.04 4.42
N LYS A 488 25.61 -22.44 3.23
CA LYS A 488 26.89 -22.19 2.56
C LYS A 488 27.82 -21.32 3.42
N GLU A 489 27.34 -20.17 3.88
CA GLU A 489 28.12 -19.25 4.72
C GLU A 489 28.58 -19.92 6.03
N TRP A 490 27.74 -20.79 6.59
CA TRP A 490 28.11 -21.58 7.77
C TRP A 490 29.21 -22.60 7.49
N ASP A 491 29.20 -23.23 6.32
CA ASP A 491 30.23 -24.16 5.88
C ASP A 491 31.56 -23.44 5.60
N ASP A 492 31.51 -22.29 4.92
CA ASP A 492 32.66 -21.43 4.65
C ASP A 492 33.30 -20.93 5.96
N TYR A 493 32.48 -20.49 6.93
CA TYR A 493 32.95 -20.12 8.27
C TYR A 493 33.67 -21.28 8.99
N LYS A 494 33.07 -22.48 8.97
CA LYS A 494 33.69 -23.67 9.59
C LYS A 494 35.02 -24.02 8.93
N TYR A 495 35.11 -23.92 7.60
CA TYR A 495 36.33 -24.15 6.85
C TYR A 495 37.43 -23.13 7.19
N MET A 496 37.09 -21.84 7.20
CA MET A 496 38.01 -20.78 7.59
C MET A 496 38.53 -21.00 9.02
N LYS A 497 37.64 -21.26 9.98
CA LYS A 497 38.00 -21.52 11.39
C LYS A 497 38.99 -22.68 11.53
N ARG A 498 38.76 -23.77 10.79
CA ARG A 498 39.66 -24.94 10.79
C ARG A 498 41.03 -24.59 10.20
N THR A 499 41.05 -23.91 9.07
CA THR A 499 42.29 -23.51 8.38
C THR A 499 43.14 -22.60 9.26
N VAL A 500 42.54 -21.56 9.84
CA VAL A 500 43.25 -20.64 10.75
C VAL A 500 43.83 -21.40 11.95
N ARG A 501 43.06 -22.30 12.56
CA ARG A 501 43.53 -23.12 13.68
C ARG A 501 44.74 -23.98 13.28
N ALA A 502 44.65 -24.70 12.16
CA ALA A 502 45.73 -25.56 11.69
C ALA A 502 47.01 -24.76 11.39
N THR A 503 46.88 -23.60 10.75
CA THR A 503 48.03 -22.71 10.48
C THR A 503 48.67 -22.20 11.77
N MET A 504 47.87 -21.79 12.76
CA MET A 504 48.37 -21.33 14.06
C MET A 504 49.05 -22.45 14.85
N GLU A 505 48.51 -23.68 14.82
CA GLU A 505 49.15 -24.85 15.43
C GLU A 505 50.48 -25.19 14.75
N SER A 506 50.54 -25.15 13.42
CA SER A 506 51.78 -25.36 12.66
C SER A 506 52.83 -24.28 12.97
N LEU A 507 52.41 -23.02 13.05
CA LEU A 507 53.29 -21.91 13.39
C LEU A 507 53.82 -22.07 14.82
N LYS A 508 52.96 -22.42 15.78
CA LYS A 508 53.36 -22.71 17.16
C LYS A 508 54.42 -23.81 17.24
N LEU A 509 54.25 -24.91 16.51
CA LEU A 509 55.23 -26.00 16.46
C LEU A 509 56.55 -25.54 15.85
N SER A 510 56.50 -24.79 14.75
CA SER A 510 57.69 -24.29 14.05
C SER A 510 58.49 -23.32 14.90
N VAL A 511 57.82 -22.32 15.50
CA VAL A 511 58.46 -21.33 16.38
C VAL A 511 59.06 -22.01 17.61
N ASN A 512 58.31 -22.88 18.28
CA ASN A 512 58.83 -23.58 19.46
C ASN A 512 60.01 -24.51 19.10
N GLY A 513 59.96 -25.15 17.93
CA GLY A 513 61.06 -25.99 17.43
C GLY A 513 62.33 -25.17 17.19
N GLU A 514 62.22 -24.04 16.50
CA GLU A 514 63.35 -23.16 16.21
C GLU A 514 63.93 -22.53 17.48
N VAL A 515 63.08 -22.02 18.38
CA VAL A 515 63.51 -21.46 19.67
C VAL A 515 64.25 -22.52 20.48
N LYS A 516 63.73 -23.75 20.55
CA LYS A 516 64.40 -24.85 21.25
C LYS A 516 65.77 -25.13 20.65
N TYR A 517 65.86 -25.26 19.32
CA TYR A 517 67.13 -25.51 18.63
C TYR A 517 68.17 -24.41 18.90
N GLN A 518 67.78 -23.13 18.79
CA GLN A 518 68.68 -22.01 19.03
C GLN A 518 69.16 -21.95 20.49
N VAL A 519 68.26 -22.20 21.44
CA VAL A 519 68.62 -22.24 22.87
C VAL A 519 69.56 -23.42 23.16
N ASP A 520 69.27 -24.61 22.64
CA ASP A 520 70.11 -25.80 22.82
C ASP A 520 71.52 -25.59 22.23
N GLU A 521 71.63 -25.02 21.02
CA GLU A 521 72.91 -24.68 20.39
C GLU A 521 73.69 -23.61 21.16
N LEU A 522 73.03 -22.56 21.65
CA LEU A 522 73.66 -21.53 22.48
C LEU A 522 74.20 -22.14 23.79
N VAL A 523 73.40 -22.95 24.47
CA VAL A 523 73.79 -23.63 25.72
C VAL A 523 74.96 -24.57 25.48
N LYS A 524 74.97 -25.31 24.37
CA LYS A 524 76.09 -26.18 23.99
C LYS A 524 77.38 -25.38 23.79
N LYS A 525 77.35 -24.33 22.96
CA LYS A 525 78.52 -23.46 22.72
C LYS A 525 79.03 -22.81 23.99
N LEU A 526 78.13 -22.38 24.88
CA LEU A 526 78.49 -21.82 26.17
C LEU A 526 79.19 -22.86 27.06
N LYS A 527 78.66 -24.09 27.15
CA LYS A 527 79.29 -25.19 27.88
C LYS A 527 80.68 -25.49 27.35
N GLU A 528 80.85 -25.59 26.03
CA GLU A 528 82.16 -25.81 25.39
C GLU A 528 83.16 -24.71 25.77
N LYS A 529 82.77 -23.43 25.71
CA LYS A 529 83.61 -22.30 26.10
C LYS A 529 83.96 -22.29 27.58
N VAL A 530 83.01 -22.63 28.46
CA VAL A 530 83.24 -22.73 29.90
C VAL A 530 84.18 -23.91 30.23
N THR A 531 84.05 -25.04 29.54
CA THR A 531 84.98 -26.16 29.67
C THR A 531 86.38 -25.80 29.20
N GLU A 532 86.52 -25.08 28.09
CA GLU A 532 87.81 -24.57 27.60
C GLU A 532 88.47 -23.64 28.63
N MET A 533 87.72 -22.68 29.18
CA MET A 533 88.20 -21.80 30.26
C MET A 533 88.63 -22.60 31.50
N LYS A 534 87.84 -23.59 31.91
CA LYS A 534 88.19 -24.47 33.03
C LYS A 534 89.50 -25.22 32.79
N ASN A 535 89.66 -25.82 31.60
CA ASN A 535 90.87 -26.56 31.23
C ASN A 535 92.12 -25.67 31.21
N ASN A 536 91.98 -24.36 30.96
CA ASN A 536 93.08 -23.40 31.06
C ASN A 536 93.36 -22.96 32.50
N LEU A 537 92.34 -22.90 33.36
CA LEU A 537 92.47 -22.51 34.77
C LEU A 537 93.02 -23.64 35.64
N ASP A 538 92.72 -24.90 35.34
CA ASP A 538 93.17 -26.07 36.12
C ASP A 538 94.72 -26.14 36.22
N PRO A 539 95.50 -26.01 35.12
CA PRO A 539 96.97 -25.98 35.19
C PRO A 539 97.51 -24.76 35.95
N ILE A 540 96.87 -23.60 35.83
CA ILE A 540 97.27 -22.39 36.57
C ILE A 540 97.08 -22.62 38.07
N ARG A 541 95.95 -23.19 38.47
CA ARG A 541 95.69 -23.59 39.86
C ARG A 541 96.74 -24.55 40.36
N ASP A 542 97.05 -25.59 39.59
CA ASP A 542 98.01 -26.63 39.99
C ASP A 542 99.41 -26.03 40.16
N ASN A 543 99.88 -25.21 39.20
CA ASN A 543 101.15 -24.48 39.30
C ASN A 543 101.19 -23.52 40.50
N LEU A 544 100.14 -22.74 40.74
CA LEU A 544 100.05 -21.87 41.93
C LEU A 544 100.09 -22.69 43.22
N GLY A 545 99.45 -23.85 43.25
CA GLY A 545 99.52 -24.80 44.36
C GLY A 545 100.95 -25.27 44.64
N GLU A 546 101.71 -25.60 43.58
CA GLU A 546 103.14 -25.94 43.71
C GLU A 546 103.96 -24.78 44.28
N TYR A 547 103.79 -23.55 43.76
CA TYR A 547 104.49 -22.37 44.29
C TYR A 547 104.16 -22.10 45.76
N ILE A 548 102.89 -22.22 46.15
CA ILE A 548 102.48 -22.09 47.56
C ILE A 548 103.11 -23.19 48.41
N GLY A 549 103.18 -24.43 47.90
CA GLY A 549 103.86 -25.53 48.55
C GLY A 549 105.35 -25.23 48.79
N HIS A 550 106.05 -24.76 47.77
CA HIS A 550 107.46 -24.34 47.87
C HIS A 550 107.65 -23.21 48.89
N LEU A 551 106.82 -22.16 48.84
CA LEU A 551 106.87 -21.04 49.79
C LEU A 551 106.58 -21.49 51.23
N THR A 552 105.65 -22.42 51.42
CA THR A 552 105.32 -22.97 52.75
C THR A 552 106.49 -23.78 53.31
N ALA A 553 107.10 -24.65 52.48
CA ALA A 553 108.29 -25.38 52.86
C ALA A 553 109.46 -24.44 53.19
N TRP A 554 109.64 -23.38 52.40
CA TRP A 554 110.67 -22.37 52.64
C TRP A 554 110.43 -21.60 53.94
N LYS A 555 109.18 -21.22 54.22
CA LYS A 555 108.79 -20.60 55.50
C LYS A 555 109.08 -21.54 56.68
N SER A 556 108.68 -22.81 56.60
CA SER A 556 108.93 -23.78 57.68
C SER A 556 110.43 -24.03 57.91
N ALA A 557 111.24 -24.05 56.86
CA ALA A 557 112.69 -24.13 56.98
C ALA A 557 113.27 -22.87 57.67
N GLY A 558 112.76 -21.68 57.32
CA GLY A 558 113.10 -20.42 58.00
C GLY A 558 112.72 -20.42 59.48
N ASP A 559 111.49 -20.80 59.81
CA ASP A 559 111.01 -20.91 61.20
C ASP A 559 111.88 -21.89 62.00
N THR A 560 112.27 -23.03 61.41
CA THR A 560 113.17 -24.02 62.03
C THR A 560 114.57 -23.45 62.29
N ALA A 561 115.11 -22.66 61.34
CA ALA A 561 116.41 -22.01 61.46
C ALA A 561 116.41 -20.94 62.57
N VAL A 562 115.31 -20.20 62.74
CA VAL A 562 115.15 -19.23 63.83
C VAL A 562 115.06 -19.94 65.19
N SER A 563 114.26 -21.00 65.30
CA SER A 563 114.15 -21.78 66.54
C SER A 563 115.46 -22.49 66.94
N THR A 564 116.28 -22.92 65.97
CA THR A 564 117.62 -23.50 66.26
C THR A 564 118.67 -22.44 66.58
N GLY A 565 118.52 -21.21 66.06
CA GLY A 565 119.36 -20.06 66.41
C GLY A 565 119.11 -19.53 67.83
N GLU A 566 117.87 -19.55 68.31
CA GLU A 566 117.53 -19.12 69.69
C GLU A 566 118.00 -20.10 70.79
N VAL A 567 118.34 -21.35 70.45
CA VAL A 567 118.92 -22.33 71.40
C VAL A 567 120.46 -22.27 71.43
N ALA A 568 121.08 -21.52 70.51
CA ALA A 568 122.53 -21.39 70.37
C ALA A 568 123.11 -20.08 70.95
N VAL A 569 122.31 -19.32 71.70
CA VAL A 569 122.73 -18.18 72.53
C VAL A 569 122.39 -18.49 73.97
#